data_AF-A0AAD8JMR6-F1
#
_entry.id   AF-A0AAD8JMR6-F1
#
_cell.length_a   1.000
_cell.length_b   1.000
_cell.length_c   1.000
_cell.angle_alpha   90.00
_cell.angle_beta   90.00
_cell.angle_gamma   90.00
#
_symmetry.space_group_name_H-M   'P 1'
#
loop_
_entity.id
_entity.type
_entity.pdbx_description
1 polymer ?
#
loop_
_entity_poly.entity_id
_entity_poly.type
_entity_poly.pdbx_seq_one_letter_code
_entity_poly.pdbx_strand_id
1 'polypeptide(L)'
;MYVQDINIQSQALLNVRDSNKDERERIVVRRFKFEELRLEQIQDLENDLMKFFREDLHRRLLSTDFKKQVDGIEMLQRALPTIAKDLIEVIDVLLKWFVLCFCESNTSCLLKTGHNIEKLREKIRELMKQIIHSYSAAKTLPYILEGLRSRNNRARIECADLVGFLLDNDGSEISGQLKSLQIVASLTAERDGELRKAALNCLATGYKIFGEV
;
A
#
# COMPACT_ATOMS: atom_id res chain seq x y z
N MET A 1 -28.99 18.76 -5.17
CA MET A 1 -28.06 17.63 -5.00
C MET A 1 -27.77 16.89 -6.32
N TYR A 2 -28.73 16.62 -7.20
CA TYR A 2 -28.49 15.74 -8.36
C TYR A 2 -27.54 16.24 -9.48
N VAL A 3 -27.51 17.53 -9.83
CA VAL A 3 -26.79 17.99 -11.04
C VAL A 3 -25.27 18.11 -10.83
N GLN A 4 -24.83 18.48 -9.64
CA GLN A 4 -23.39 18.56 -9.30
C GLN A 4 -22.78 17.17 -9.14
N ASP A 5 -23.50 16.21 -8.55
CA ASP A 5 -23.02 14.83 -8.39
C ASP A 5 -22.79 14.13 -9.74
N ILE A 6 -23.68 14.36 -10.72
CA ILE A 6 -23.53 13.81 -12.09
C ILE A 6 -22.30 14.40 -12.81
N ASN A 7 -22.03 15.69 -12.62
CA ASN A 7 -20.90 16.37 -13.26
C ASN A 7 -19.54 16.04 -12.62
N ILE A 8 -19.52 15.60 -11.36
CA ILE A 8 -18.31 15.12 -10.70
C ILE A 8 -17.98 13.69 -11.18
N GLN A 9 -18.98 12.83 -11.36
CA GLN A 9 -18.79 11.45 -11.82
C GLN A 9 -18.21 11.36 -13.24
N SER A 10 -18.43 12.36 -14.10
CA SER A 10 -17.88 12.41 -15.45
C SER A 10 -16.39 12.80 -15.52
N GLN A 11 -15.85 13.38 -14.45
CA GLN A 11 -14.43 13.73 -14.37
C GLN A 11 -13.57 12.50 -14.11
N ALA A 12 -12.35 12.46 -14.65
CA ALA A 12 -11.41 11.37 -14.38
C ALA A 12 -11.12 11.23 -12.88
N LEU A 13 -11.03 9.98 -12.40
CA LEU A 13 -10.79 9.70 -10.99
C LEU A 13 -9.36 10.07 -10.56
N LEU A 14 -8.42 10.06 -11.52
CA LEU A 14 -7.02 10.38 -11.35
C LEU A 14 -6.62 11.52 -12.29
N ASN A 15 -5.81 12.45 -11.80
CA ASN A 15 -5.24 13.55 -12.56
C ASN A 15 -3.75 13.32 -12.80
N VAL A 16 -3.38 12.72 -13.93
CA VAL A 16 -2.00 12.31 -14.22
C VAL A 16 -1.21 13.30 -15.09
N ARG A 17 -1.80 14.45 -15.45
CA ARG A 17 -1.24 15.39 -16.45
C ARG A 17 0.19 15.86 -16.13
N ASP A 18 0.48 16.07 -14.85
CA ASP A 18 1.78 16.54 -14.35
C ASP A 18 2.48 15.46 -13.52
N SER A 19 2.14 14.18 -13.74
CA SER A 19 2.79 13.08 -13.04
C SER A 19 4.16 12.80 -13.64
N ASN A 20 5.18 12.74 -12.79
CA ASN A 20 6.47 12.15 -13.11
C ASN A 20 6.82 11.12 -12.04
N LYS A 21 6.40 9.88 -12.30
CA LYS A 21 6.57 8.77 -11.37
C LYS A 21 8.03 8.46 -11.09
N ASP A 22 8.85 8.31 -12.12
CA ASP A 22 10.25 7.92 -11.96
C ASP A 22 11.01 8.92 -11.06
N GLU A 23 10.70 10.21 -11.15
CA GLU A 23 11.29 11.23 -10.28
C GLU A 23 10.80 11.09 -8.83
N ARG A 24 9.49 10.86 -8.60
CA ARG A 24 8.96 10.61 -7.25
C ARG A 24 9.60 9.37 -6.63
N GLU A 25 9.74 8.28 -7.37
CA GLU A 25 10.32 7.03 -6.85
C GLU A 25 11.79 7.22 -6.44
N ARG A 26 12.58 7.97 -7.21
CA ARG A 26 13.99 8.28 -6.87
C ARG A 26 14.15 9.03 -5.55
N ILE A 27 13.21 9.94 -5.25
CA ILE A 27 13.19 10.70 -4.00
C ILE A 27 12.82 9.78 -2.83
N VAL A 28 11.87 8.87 -3.05
CA VAL A 28 11.32 7.96 -2.02
C VAL A 28 12.36 6.96 -1.54
N VAL A 29 13.06 6.28 -2.46
CA VAL A 29 14.11 5.30 -2.12
C VAL A 29 15.19 5.90 -1.22
N ARG A 30 15.42 7.21 -1.32
CA ARG A 30 16.44 7.92 -0.53
C ARG A 30 15.95 8.48 0.80
N ARG A 31 14.64 8.70 0.97
CA ARG A 31 14.11 9.52 2.08
C ARG A 31 12.93 8.94 2.84
N PHE A 32 12.17 8.02 2.27
CA PHE A 32 10.96 7.51 2.90
C PHE A 32 11.26 6.27 3.74
N LYS A 33 11.23 6.42 5.07
CA LYS A 33 11.47 5.32 6.02
C LYS A 33 10.27 5.19 6.95
N PHE A 34 9.58 4.05 6.95
CA PHE A 34 8.40 3.83 7.82
C PHE A 34 8.77 3.66 9.30
N GLU A 35 10.05 3.42 9.61
CA GLU A 35 10.54 3.30 10.99
C GLU A 35 10.41 4.61 11.78
N GLU A 36 10.54 5.77 11.10
CA GLU A 36 10.50 7.12 11.68
C GLU A 36 9.75 8.09 10.77
N LEU A 37 8.44 7.88 10.62
CA LEU A 37 7.58 8.75 9.81
C LEU A 37 7.53 10.16 10.42
N ARG A 38 8.07 11.14 9.69
CA ARG A 38 8.00 12.55 10.05
C ARG A 38 6.67 13.14 9.61
N LEU A 39 6.17 14.13 10.34
CA LEU A 39 4.93 14.85 10.00
C LEU A 39 4.98 15.44 8.57
N GLU A 40 6.15 15.92 8.15
CA GLU A 40 6.37 16.44 6.79
C GLU A 40 6.10 15.37 5.72
N GLN A 41 6.53 14.12 5.93
CA GLN A 41 6.33 13.04 4.97
C GLN A 41 4.86 12.63 4.86
N ILE A 42 4.13 12.74 5.98
CA ILE A 42 2.68 12.52 6.01
C ILE A 42 1.98 13.64 5.23
N GLN A 43 2.37 14.89 5.47
CA GLN A 43 1.78 16.04 4.78
C GLN A 43 2.06 16.03 3.27
N ASP A 44 3.27 15.66 2.86
CA ASP A 44 3.65 15.52 1.46
C ASP A 44 2.79 14.46 0.77
N LEU A 45 2.54 13.32 1.44
CA LEU A 45 1.66 12.28 0.92
C LEU A 45 0.20 12.74 0.83
N GLU A 46 -0.30 13.46 1.83
CA GLU A 46 -1.64 14.07 1.77
C GLU A 46 -1.76 15.05 0.60
N ASN A 47 -0.73 15.87 0.37
CA ASN A 47 -0.67 16.81 -0.75
C ASN A 47 -0.66 16.08 -2.11
N ASP A 48 0.11 14.99 -2.23
CA ASP A 48 0.13 14.16 -3.42
C ASP A 48 -1.24 13.52 -3.67
N LEU A 49 -1.92 13.02 -2.64
CA LEU A 49 -3.29 12.51 -2.76
C LEU A 49 -4.26 13.60 -3.24
N MET A 50 -4.19 14.80 -2.67
CA MET A 50 -5.03 15.94 -3.11
C MET A 50 -4.74 16.37 -4.54
N LYS A 51 -3.48 16.27 -4.98
CA LYS A 51 -3.04 16.66 -6.33
C LYS A 51 -3.48 15.67 -7.40
N PHE A 52 -3.32 14.37 -7.13
CA PHE A 52 -3.46 13.33 -8.13
C PHE A 52 -4.81 12.62 -8.10
N PHE A 53 -5.57 12.69 -7.01
CA PHE A 53 -6.85 12.00 -6.86
C PHE A 53 -7.99 13.01 -6.84
N ARG A 54 -9.08 12.69 -7.54
CA ARG A 54 -10.28 13.53 -7.59
C ARG A 54 -10.78 13.87 -6.18
N GLU A 55 -11.40 15.03 -6.04
CA GLU A 55 -11.75 15.63 -4.75
C GLU A 55 -12.60 14.74 -3.84
N ASP A 56 -13.62 14.10 -4.41
CA ASP A 56 -14.48 13.17 -3.68
C ASP A 56 -13.72 11.91 -3.21
N LEU A 57 -12.73 11.46 -3.98
CA LEU A 57 -11.92 10.30 -3.65
C LEU A 57 -10.90 10.61 -2.55
N HIS A 58 -10.05 11.63 -2.72
CA HIS A 58 -9.04 11.92 -1.70
C HIS A 58 -9.68 12.31 -0.36
N ARG A 59 -10.82 13.01 -0.36
CA ARG A 59 -11.54 13.32 0.89
C ARG A 59 -12.07 12.08 1.61
N ARG A 60 -12.43 11.03 0.86
CA ARG A 60 -12.84 9.73 1.42
C ARG A 60 -11.64 8.98 2.00
N LEU A 61 -10.54 8.89 1.25
CA LEU A 61 -9.31 8.21 1.69
C LEU A 61 -8.68 8.90 2.91
N LEU A 62 -8.67 10.24 2.92
CA LEU A 62 -8.12 11.06 4.00
C LEU A 62 -9.07 11.25 5.19
N SER A 63 -10.24 10.60 5.18
CA SER A 63 -11.26 10.81 6.22
C SER A 63 -10.87 10.17 7.55
N THR A 64 -11.24 10.83 8.66
CA THR A 64 -11.19 10.25 10.02
C THR A 64 -12.30 9.22 10.27
N ASP A 65 -13.21 9.02 9.32
CA ASP A 65 -14.30 8.04 9.38
C ASP A 65 -13.97 6.82 8.52
N PHE A 66 -13.77 5.66 9.16
CA PHE A 66 -13.38 4.43 8.46
C PHE A 66 -14.40 4.00 7.41
N LYS A 67 -15.69 4.32 7.58
CA LYS A 67 -16.71 3.99 6.57
C LYS A 67 -16.46 4.76 5.28
N LYS A 68 -16.11 6.04 5.40
CA LYS A 68 -15.76 6.87 4.24
C LYS A 68 -14.47 6.39 3.57
N GLN A 69 -13.50 5.92 4.36
CA GLN A 69 -12.27 5.33 3.81
C GLN A 69 -12.56 4.03 3.06
N VAL A 70 -13.37 3.15 3.64
CA VAL A 70 -13.86 1.93 2.96
C VAL A 70 -14.58 2.29 1.66
N ASP A 71 -15.48 3.28 1.67
CA ASP A 71 -16.15 3.75 0.45
C ASP A 71 -15.13 4.24 -0.61
N GLY A 72 -14.08 4.96 -0.20
CA GLY A 72 -13.02 5.42 -1.10
C GLY A 72 -12.22 4.27 -1.70
N ILE A 73 -11.92 3.24 -0.91
CA ILE A 73 -11.25 2.02 -1.37
C ILE A 73 -12.15 1.26 -2.35
N GLU A 74 -13.43 1.09 -2.04
CA GLU A 74 -14.40 0.42 -2.93
C GLU A 74 -14.58 1.20 -4.24
N MET A 75 -14.53 2.53 -4.19
CA MET A 75 -14.57 3.38 -5.38
C MET A 75 -13.35 3.12 -6.29
N LEU A 76 -12.14 3.01 -5.71
CA LEU A 76 -10.94 2.62 -6.45
C LEU A 76 -11.04 1.20 -7.02
N GLN A 77 -11.51 0.23 -6.24
CA GLN A 77 -11.71 -1.16 -6.68
C GLN A 77 -12.65 -1.25 -7.89
N ARG A 78 -13.77 -0.52 -7.87
CA ARG A 78 -14.72 -0.51 -8.99
C ARG A 78 -14.18 0.18 -10.23
N ALA A 79 -13.38 1.23 -10.07
CA ALA A 79 -12.80 1.98 -11.16
C ALA A 79 -11.56 1.31 -11.78
N LEU A 80 -10.86 0.45 -11.02
CA LEU A 80 -9.58 -0.16 -11.40
C LEU A 80 -9.51 -0.67 -12.86
N PRO A 81 -10.51 -1.41 -13.38
CA PRO A 81 -10.48 -1.88 -14.77
C PRO A 81 -10.41 -0.77 -15.82
N THR A 82 -10.92 0.42 -15.53
CA THR A 82 -10.92 1.56 -16.46
C THR A 82 -9.76 2.52 -16.22
N ILE A 83 -9.29 2.65 -14.96
CA ILE A 83 -8.24 3.60 -14.58
C ILE A 83 -6.85 2.98 -14.46
N ALA A 84 -6.66 1.68 -14.73
CA ALA A 84 -5.40 0.98 -14.49
C ALA A 84 -4.16 1.70 -15.06
N LYS A 85 -4.25 2.22 -16.28
CA LYS A 85 -3.15 2.97 -16.93
C LYS A 85 -2.79 4.25 -16.17
N ASP A 86 -3.79 5.03 -15.80
CA ASP A 86 -3.61 6.26 -15.03
C ASP A 86 -3.14 5.94 -13.60
N LEU A 87 -3.62 4.85 -13.01
CA LEU A 87 -3.23 4.40 -11.69
C LEU A 87 -1.75 4.05 -11.64
N ILE A 88 -1.22 3.42 -12.69
CA ILE A 88 0.22 3.12 -12.80
C ILE A 88 1.05 4.40 -12.67
N GLU A 89 0.60 5.53 -13.21
CA GLU A 89 1.32 6.81 -13.16
C GLU A 89 1.37 7.42 -11.76
N VAL A 90 0.51 7.00 -10.84
CA VAL A 90 0.44 7.55 -9.46
C VAL A 90 0.48 6.45 -8.40
N ILE A 91 0.88 5.24 -8.78
CA ILE A 91 0.80 4.05 -7.93
C ILE A 91 1.68 4.18 -6.69
N ASP A 92 2.82 4.86 -6.79
CA ASP A 92 3.72 5.11 -5.67
C ASP A 92 3.04 5.89 -4.55
N VAL A 93 2.16 6.84 -4.89
CA VAL A 93 1.37 7.62 -3.93
C VAL A 93 0.40 6.69 -3.20
N LEU A 94 -0.32 5.85 -3.95
CA LEU A 94 -1.29 4.93 -3.38
C LEU A 94 -0.63 3.85 -2.51
N LEU A 95 0.49 3.27 -2.95
CA LEU A 95 1.25 2.26 -2.21
C LEU A 95 1.79 2.82 -0.90
N LYS A 96 2.33 4.05 -0.90
CA LYS A 96 2.75 4.73 0.34
C LYS A 96 1.58 4.92 1.30
N TRP A 97 0.42 5.32 0.78
CA TRP A 97 -0.79 5.49 1.58
C TRP A 97 -1.23 4.18 2.25
N PHE A 98 -1.24 3.06 1.52
CA PHE A 98 -1.57 1.77 2.13
C PHE A 98 -0.62 1.34 3.22
N VAL A 99 0.70 1.44 2.98
CA VAL A 99 1.68 1.03 3.99
C VAL A 99 1.60 1.96 5.21
N LEU A 100 1.33 3.25 5.01
CA LEU A 100 1.05 4.18 6.10
C LEU A 100 -0.20 3.78 6.90
N CYS A 101 -1.26 3.33 6.22
CA CYS A 101 -2.47 2.82 6.88
C CYS A 101 -2.20 1.58 7.74
N PHE A 102 -1.18 0.78 7.44
CA PHE A 102 -0.78 -0.33 8.30
C PHE A 102 0.07 0.12 9.50
N CYS A 103 0.90 1.15 9.32
CA CYS A 103 1.88 1.57 10.31
C CYS A 103 1.32 2.30 11.55
N GLU A 104 -0.01 2.47 11.67
CA GLU A 104 -0.71 3.14 12.79
C GLU A 104 0.05 4.36 13.35
N SER A 105 0.25 5.40 12.55
CA SER A 105 0.72 6.68 13.09
C SER A 105 -0.47 7.44 13.67
N ASN A 106 -0.62 7.42 15.00
CA ASN A 106 -1.59 8.21 15.79
C ASN A 106 -1.58 9.73 15.49
N THR A 107 -0.59 10.20 14.73
CA THR A 107 -0.36 11.60 14.36
C THR A 107 -0.93 12.00 13.00
N SER A 108 -1.35 11.06 12.15
CA SER A 108 -2.02 11.39 10.89
C SER A 108 -3.55 11.36 11.07
N CYS A 109 -4.27 12.30 10.43
CA CYS A 109 -5.73 12.30 10.38
C CYS A 109 -6.33 10.98 9.84
N LEU A 110 -5.50 10.11 9.27
CA LEU A 110 -5.86 8.90 8.54
C LEU A 110 -6.37 7.74 9.39
N LEU A 111 -6.10 7.68 10.70
CA LEU A 111 -6.47 6.51 11.51
C LEU A 111 -6.90 6.84 12.93
N LYS A 112 -7.61 7.97 13.12
CA LYS A 112 -8.40 8.20 14.35
C LYS A 112 -9.73 7.43 14.34
N THR A 113 -9.76 6.32 13.62
CA THR A 113 -10.92 5.47 13.48
C THR A 113 -10.91 4.49 14.64
N GLY A 114 -11.90 4.54 15.54
CA GLY A 114 -12.01 3.63 16.69
C GLY A 114 -12.18 2.15 16.32
N HIS A 115 -13.02 1.42 17.04
CA HIS A 115 -13.09 -0.05 17.12
C HIS A 115 -13.17 -0.92 15.82
N ASN A 116 -13.17 -0.39 14.59
CA ASN A 116 -13.36 -1.17 13.34
C ASN A 116 -12.20 -1.08 12.31
N ILE A 117 -10.95 -0.95 12.78
CA ILE A 117 -9.74 -0.91 11.93
C ILE A 117 -9.57 -2.17 11.07
N GLU A 118 -10.02 -3.35 11.55
CA GLU A 118 -9.78 -4.61 10.83
C GLU A 118 -10.50 -4.69 9.49
N LYS A 119 -11.74 -4.19 9.38
CA LYS A 119 -12.47 -4.14 8.11
C LYS A 119 -11.77 -3.24 7.09
N LEU A 120 -11.21 -2.11 7.55
CA LEU A 120 -10.44 -1.22 6.68
C LEU A 120 -9.18 -1.93 6.16
N ARG A 121 -8.45 -2.62 7.03
CA ARG A 121 -7.27 -3.41 6.65
C ARG A 121 -7.61 -4.50 5.64
N GLU A 122 -8.70 -5.21 5.85
CA GLU A 122 -9.20 -6.22 4.91
C GLU A 122 -9.42 -5.61 3.52
N LYS A 123 -10.11 -4.47 3.45
CA LYS A 123 -10.36 -3.75 2.18
C LYS A 123 -9.07 -3.27 1.51
N ILE A 124 -8.11 -2.76 2.30
CA ILE A 124 -6.78 -2.40 1.80
C ILE A 124 -6.07 -3.63 1.22
N ARG A 125 -6.12 -4.77 1.91
CA ARG A 125 -5.48 -6.02 1.47
C ARG A 125 -6.07 -6.52 0.15
N GLU A 126 -7.40 -6.49 0.02
CA GLU A 126 -8.09 -6.83 -1.23
C GLU A 126 -7.68 -5.93 -2.39
N LEU A 127 -7.66 -4.60 -2.18
CA LEU A 127 -7.27 -3.63 -3.21
C LEU A 127 -5.78 -3.79 -3.58
N MET A 128 -4.89 -4.00 -2.60
CA MET A 128 -3.47 -4.27 -2.85
C MET A 128 -3.28 -5.49 -3.74
N LYS A 129 -4.00 -6.59 -3.47
CA LYS A 129 -3.95 -7.78 -4.33
C LYS A 129 -4.42 -7.47 -5.75
N GLN A 130 -5.50 -6.70 -5.94
CA GLN A 130 -5.97 -6.32 -7.29
C GLN A 130 -4.94 -5.46 -8.05
N ILE A 131 -4.28 -4.55 -7.34
CA ILE A 131 -3.21 -3.69 -7.88
C ILE A 131 -2.02 -4.52 -8.33
N ILE A 132 -1.60 -5.48 -7.52
CA ILE A 132 -0.47 -6.37 -7.83
C ILE A 132 -0.72 -7.09 -9.16
N HIS A 133 -1.91 -7.64 -9.39
CA HIS A 133 -2.23 -8.29 -10.67
C HIS A 133 -2.30 -7.33 -11.87
N SER A 134 -2.52 -6.04 -11.63
CA SER A 134 -2.65 -5.02 -12.67
C SER A 134 -1.35 -4.26 -12.93
N TYR A 135 -0.32 -4.49 -12.13
CA TYR A 135 0.95 -3.78 -12.14
C TYR A 135 2.13 -4.75 -11.94
N SER A 136 3.34 -4.24 -11.82
CA SER A 136 4.54 -5.05 -11.62
C SER A 136 4.71 -5.44 -10.15
N ALA A 137 4.76 -6.74 -9.87
CA ALA A 137 5.10 -7.28 -8.56
C ALA A 137 6.51 -6.80 -8.14
N ALA A 138 7.46 -6.79 -9.08
CA ALA A 138 8.83 -6.35 -8.85
C ALA A 138 8.93 -4.89 -8.42
N LYS A 139 8.09 -4.01 -8.97
CA LYS A 139 8.04 -2.59 -8.57
C LYS A 139 7.21 -2.34 -7.31
N THR A 140 6.27 -3.23 -6.98
CA THR A 140 5.45 -3.12 -5.76
C THR A 140 6.21 -3.59 -4.53
N LEU A 141 7.04 -4.63 -4.66
CA LEU A 141 7.78 -5.25 -3.56
C LEU A 141 8.58 -4.24 -2.69
N PRO A 142 9.36 -3.30 -3.24
CA PRO A 142 10.12 -2.33 -2.42
C PRO A 142 9.27 -1.52 -1.43
N TYR A 143 8.04 -1.16 -1.81
CA TYR A 143 7.13 -0.41 -0.93
C TYR A 143 6.66 -1.26 0.25
N ILE A 144 6.30 -2.52 -0.01
CA ILE A 144 5.85 -3.46 1.03
C ILE A 144 7.01 -3.78 1.99
N LEU A 145 8.22 -3.97 1.45
CA LEU A 145 9.42 -4.22 2.27
C LEU A 145 9.74 -3.05 3.22
N GLU A 146 9.42 -1.82 2.84
CA GLU A 146 9.61 -0.66 3.72
C GLU A 146 8.67 -0.74 4.93
N GLY A 147 7.45 -1.28 4.76
CA GLY A 147 6.52 -1.53 5.86
C GLY A 147 7.01 -2.58 6.88
N LEU A 148 7.90 -3.50 6.46
CA LEU A 148 8.55 -4.45 7.37
C LEU A 148 9.53 -3.78 8.35
N ARG A 149 9.94 -2.54 8.08
CA ARG A 149 10.78 -1.73 8.99
C ARG A 149 9.97 -0.93 10.01
N SER A 150 8.64 -1.02 9.97
CA SER A 150 7.77 -0.33 10.92
C SER A 150 8.02 -0.78 12.37
N ARG A 151 7.89 0.14 13.31
CA ARG A 151 7.90 -0.19 14.75
C ARG A 151 6.63 -0.91 15.21
N ASN A 152 5.60 -0.98 14.36
CA ASN A 152 4.34 -1.66 14.66
C ASN A 152 4.36 -3.11 14.15
N ASN A 153 4.31 -4.08 15.07
CA ASN A 153 4.28 -5.52 14.73
C ASN A 153 3.12 -5.88 13.82
N ARG A 154 1.95 -5.27 14.01
CA ARG A 154 0.78 -5.55 13.17
C ARG A 154 1.03 -5.11 11.74
N ALA A 155 1.67 -3.96 11.53
CA ALA A 155 2.05 -3.50 10.20
C ALA A 155 3.06 -4.44 9.54
N ARG A 156 4.06 -4.89 10.32
CA ARG A 156 5.06 -5.85 9.84
C ARG A 156 4.44 -7.20 9.45
N ILE A 157 3.43 -7.67 10.19
CA ILE A 157 2.66 -8.88 9.86
C ILE A 157 1.94 -8.70 8.51
N GLU A 158 1.17 -7.63 8.34
CA GLU A 158 0.44 -7.37 7.09
C GLU A 158 1.38 -7.29 5.88
N CYS A 159 2.53 -6.66 6.05
CA CYS A 159 3.53 -6.56 4.99
C CYS A 159 4.19 -7.92 4.70
N ALA A 160 4.44 -8.75 5.72
CA ALA A 160 5.02 -10.08 5.52
C ALA A 160 4.05 -11.00 4.76
N ASP A 161 2.76 -10.93 5.09
CA ASP A 161 1.71 -11.66 4.38
C ASP A 161 1.59 -11.21 2.91
N LEU A 162 1.71 -9.90 2.64
CA LEU A 162 1.72 -9.37 1.27
C LEU A 162 2.96 -9.81 0.48
N VAL A 163 4.14 -9.88 1.10
CA VAL A 163 5.33 -10.47 0.44
C VAL A 163 5.10 -11.96 0.15
N GLY A 164 4.51 -12.71 1.08
CA GLY A 164 4.11 -14.10 0.85
C GLY A 164 3.16 -14.24 -0.33
N PHE A 165 2.18 -13.36 -0.44
CA PHE A 165 1.26 -13.31 -1.58
C PHE A 165 1.98 -13.04 -2.91
N LEU A 166 2.92 -12.09 -2.95
CA LEU A 166 3.72 -11.81 -4.16
C LEU A 166 4.58 -13.03 -4.58
N LEU A 167 5.14 -13.76 -3.62
CA LEU A 167 5.92 -14.97 -3.89
C LEU A 167 5.08 -16.06 -4.53
N ASP A 168 3.87 -16.29 -4.02
CA ASP A 168 2.98 -17.37 -4.50
C ASP A 168 2.39 -17.07 -5.90
N ASN A 169 2.16 -15.79 -6.23
CA ASN A 169 1.48 -15.41 -7.48
C ASN A 169 2.45 -14.92 -8.57
N ASP A 170 3.55 -14.25 -8.19
CA ASP A 170 4.42 -13.52 -9.11
C ASP A 170 5.91 -13.83 -8.86
N GLY A 171 6.22 -15.00 -8.28
CA GLY A 171 7.57 -15.39 -7.88
C GLY A 171 8.63 -15.24 -8.99
N SER A 172 8.30 -15.58 -10.23
CA SER A 172 9.21 -15.43 -11.37
C SER A 172 9.63 -13.98 -11.61
N GLU A 173 8.71 -13.02 -11.44
CA GLU A 173 8.96 -11.58 -11.61
C GLU A 173 9.89 -11.03 -10.51
N ILE A 174 9.77 -11.56 -9.29
CA ILE A 174 10.55 -11.10 -8.13
C ILE A 174 11.82 -11.92 -7.86
N SER A 175 12.11 -12.93 -8.67
CA SER A 175 13.30 -13.79 -8.56
C SER A 175 14.63 -13.01 -8.56
N GLY A 176 14.72 -11.90 -9.28
CA GLY A 176 15.89 -11.01 -9.27
C GLY A 176 16.11 -10.25 -7.95
N GLN A 177 15.12 -10.26 -7.05
CA GLN A 177 15.11 -9.48 -5.81
C GLN A 177 15.09 -10.35 -4.54
N LEU A 178 15.39 -11.65 -4.64
CA LEU A 178 15.34 -12.57 -3.48
C LEU A 178 16.25 -12.17 -2.32
N LYS A 179 17.34 -11.45 -2.57
CA LYS A 179 18.20 -10.88 -1.50
C LYS A 179 17.40 -9.98 -0.56
N SER A 180 16.36 -9.30 -1.07
CA SER A 180 15.49 -8.46 -0.27
C SER A 180 14.69 -9.24 0.77
N LEU A 181 14.50 -10.56 0.61
CA LEU A 181 13.82 -11.42 1.59
C LEU A 181 14.64 -11.63 2.88
N GLN A 182 15.92 -11.22 2.92
CA GLN A 182 16.70 -11.22 4.15
C GLN A 182 16.02 -10.42 5.27
N ILE A 183 15.29 -9.36 4.93
CA ILE A 183 14.51 -8.61 5.94
C ILE A 183 13.41 -9.48 6.54
N VAL A 184 12.70 -10.28 5.74
CA VAL A 184 11.67 -11.21 6.21
C VAL A 184 12.31 -12.26 7.11
N ALA A 185 13.47 -12.80 6.72
CA ALA A 185 14.20 -13.75 7.54
C ALA A 185 14.62 -13.19 8.90
N SER A 186 15.01 -11.92 8.97
CA SER A 186 15.34 -11.30 10.26
C SER A 186 14.16 -11.27 11.24
N LEU A 187 12.92 -11.25 10.74
CA LEU A 187 11.71 -11.22 11.56
C LEU A 187 11.43 -12.54 12.28
N THR A 188 12.04 -13.66 11.88
CA THR A 188 11.87 -14.94 12.57
C THR A 188 12.55 -14.96 13.95
N ALA A 189 13.43 -14.00 14.23
CA ALA A 189 14.10 -13.84 15.53
C ALA A 189 13.36 -12.88 16.47
N GLU A 190 12.29 -12.22 16.01
CA GLU A 190 11.55 -11.24 16.81
C GLU A 190 10.81 -11.89 17.99
N ARG A 191 10.58 -11.14 19.07
CA ARG A 191 9.89 -11.66 20.28
C ARG A 191 8.41 -11.95 20.07
N ASP A 192 7.77 -11.27 19.13
CA ASP A 192 6.35 -11.41 18.82
C ASP A 192 6.05 -12.71 18.05
N GLY A 193 5.18 -13.55 18.61
CA GLY A 193 4.89 -14.88 18.05
C GLY A 193 4.16 -14.85 16.72
N GLU A 194 3.22 -13.93 16.53
CA GLU A 194 2.44 -13.81 15.30
C GLU A 194 3.30 -13.25 14.17
N LEU A 195 4.18 -12.29 14.48
CA LEU A 195 5.16 -11.77 13.53
C LEU A 195 6.14 -12.86 13.06
N ARG A 196 6.68 -13.67 13.98
CA ARG A 196 7.52 -14.82 13.61
C ARG A 196 6.77 -15.79 12.70
N LYS A 197 5.51 -16.09 13.03
CA LYS A 197 4.67 -17.00 12.24
C LYS A 197 4.42 -16.48 10.82
N ALA A 198 4.09 -15.19 10.67
CA ALA A 198 3.91 -14.56 9.36
C ALA A 198 5.21 -14.62 8.53
N ALA A 199 6.35 -14.32 9.15
CA ALA A 199 7.67 -14.41 8.49
C ALA A 199 8.01 -15.83 8.04
N LEU A 200 7.79 -16.83 8.90
CA LEU A 200 8.02 -18.24 8.57
C LEU A 200 7.10 -18.72 7.44
N ASN A 201 5.82 -18.34 7.45
CA ASN A 201 4.90 -18.67 6.36
C ASN A 201 5.34 -18.06 5.03
N CYS A 202 5.76 -16.79 5.04
CA CYS A 202 6.28 -16.11 3.86
C CYS A 202 7.53 -16.81 3.30
N LEU A 203 8.49 -17.17 4.16
CA LEU A 203 9.69 -17.90 3.75
C LEU A 203 9.39 -19.32 3.26
N ALA A 204 8.43 -20.02 3.87
CA ALA A 204 7.99 -21.34 3.42
C ALA A 204 7.41 -21.26 2.00
N THR A 205 6.61 -20.23 1.69
CA THR A 205 6.16 -19.96 0.32
C THR A 205 7.34 -19.71 -0.61
N GLY A 206 8.31 -18.89 -0.21
CA GLY A 206 9.53 -18.66 -1.00
C GLY A 206 10.30 -19.95 -1.29
N TYR A 207 10.49 -20.81 -0.29
CA TYR A 207 11.17 -22.10 -0.46
C TYR A 207 10.41 -23.04 -1.41
N LYS A 208 9.07 -23.10 -1.31
CA LYS A 208 8.23 -23.87 -2.24
C LYS A 208 8.43 -23.43 -3.71
N ILE A 209 8.66 -22.15 -3.95
CA ILE A 209 8.77 -21.60 -5.31
C ILE A 209 10.20 -21.66 -5.86
N PHE A 210 11.23 -21.44 -5.02
CA PHE A 210 12.63 -21.31 -5.48
C PHE A 210 13.59 -22.37 -4.93
N GLY A 211 13.19 -23.15 -3.92
CA GLY A 211 14.09 -24.02 -3.15
C GLY A 211 14.36 -25.38 -3.76
N GLU A 212 13.61 -25.79 -4.78
CA GLU A 212 13.81 -27.06 -5.51
C GLU A 212 14.54 -26.88 -6.87
N VAL A 213 15.12 -25.70 -7.12
CA VAL A 213 15.84 -25.37 -8.36
C VAL A 213 17.34 -25.62 -8.22
#